data_AF-A0AAD6WJR5-F1
#
_entry.id   AF-A0AAD6WJR5-F1
#
_cell.length_a   1.000
_cell.length_b   1.000
_cell.length_c   1.000
_cell.angle_alpha   90.00
_cell.angle_beta   90.00
_cell.angle_gamma   90.00
#
_symmetry.space_group_name_H-M   'P 1'
#
loop_
_entity.id
_entity.type
_entity.pdbx_description
1 polymer ?
#
loop_
_entity_poly.entity_id
_entity_poly.type
_entity_poly.pdbx_seq_one_letter_code
_entity_poly.pdbx_strand_id
1 'polypeptide(L)'
;MASFGSLKSAVFDREERKQQYQSDIRGLNAYDRHKKFLNDYVSYYGKGKSTNEKLPIKTDRDTLREGYRFIRSEEDDMDASWEQRLVKRYYDKLFKEYCIADMSHYKVGKIGLRWRTEKEVISGKVHLW
;
A
#
# COMPACT_ATOMS: atom_id res chain seq x y z
N MET A 1 -45.82 13.96 40.61
CA MET A 1 -45.32 15.30 40.99
C MET A 1 -43.80 15.28 40.90
N ALA A 2 -43.20 16.03 39.98
CA ALA A 2 -41.74 16.11 39.89
C ALA A 2 -41.21 16.83 41.14
N SER A 3 -40.24 16.24 41.85
CA SER A 3 -39.65 16.87 43.03
C SER A 3 -38.75 18.04 42.63
N PHE A 4 -38.62 19.04 43.50
CA PHE A 4 -37.70 20.18 43.28
C PHE A 4 -36.26 19.75 42.97
N GLY A 5 -35.81 18.59 43.49
CA GLY A 5 -34.51 18.01 43.17
C GLY A 5 -34.39 17.54 41.71
N SER A 6 -35.45 16.92 41.17
CA SER A 6 -35.51 16.50 39.76
C SER A 6 -35.57 17.67 38.79
N LEU A 7 -36.23 18.77 39.18
CA LEU A 7 -36.23 20.02 38.43
C LEU A 7 -34.83 20.66 38.39
N LYS A 8 -34.13 20.67 39.52
CA LYS A 8 -32.77 21.23 39.60
C LYS A 8 -31.76 20.42 38.78
N SER A 9 -31.84 19.08 38.82
CA SER A 9 -30.97 18.22 37.99
C SER A 9 -31.26 18.39 36.50
N ALA A 10 -32.53 18.43 36.09
CA ALA A 10 -32.90 18.64 34.69
C ALA A 10 -32.47 20.02 34.14
N VAL A 11 -32.49 21.06 34.97
CA VAL A 11 -31.97 22.40 34.62
C VAL A 11 -30.45 22.36 34.49
N PHE A 12 -29.75 21.71 35.42
CA PHE A 12 -28.30 21.55 35.38
C PHE A 12 -27.84 20.78 34.13
N ASP A 13 -28.46 19.64 33.83
CA ASP A 13 -28.18 18.82 32.63
C ASP A 13 -28.47 19.59 31.32
N ARG A 14 -29.40 20.55 31.35
CA ARG A 14 -29.70 21.42 30.20
C ARG A 14 -28.64 22.50 30.04
N GLU A 15 -28.15 23.08 31.13
CA GLU A 15 -27.10 24.09 31.13
C GLU A 15 -25.76 23.49 30.67
N GLU A 16 -25.40 22.31 31.18
CA GLU A 16 -24.18 21.59 30.77
C GLU A 16 -24.20 21.21 29.28
N ARG A 17 -25.34 20.72 28.77
CA ARG A 17 -25.48 20.45 27.32
C ARG A 17 -25.31 21.72 26.48
N LYS A 18 -25.85 22.86 26.93
CA LYS A 18 -25.65 24.13 26.22
C LYS A 18 -24.18 24.57 26.23
N GLN A 19 -23.51 24.45 27.38
CA GLN A 19 -22.09 24.76 27.55
C GLN A 19 -21.22 23.91 26.63
N GLN A 20 -21.44 22.59 26.61
CA GLN A 20 -20.74 21.66 25.72
C GLN A 20 -20.98 21.99 24.24
N TYR A 21 -22.23 22.21 23.83
CA TYR A 21 -22.52 22.61 22.45
C TYR A 21 -21.82 23.93 22.07
N GLN A 22 -21.71 24.86 23.00
CA GLN A 22 -21.13 26.17 22.75
C GLN A 22 -19.60 26.15 22.71
N SER A 23 -18.92 25.38 23.57
CA SER A 23 -17.46 25.22 23.54
C SER A 23 -17.00 24.40 22.34
N ASP A 24 -17.73 23.33 22.02
CA ASP A 24 -17.22 22.27 21.17
C ASP A 24 -17.67 22.37 19.71
N ILE A 25 -18.77 23.06 19.43
CA ILE A 25 -19.38 23.07 18.09
C ILE A 25 -19.29 24.47 17.47
N ARG A 26 -19.40 25.55 18.25
CA ARG A 26 -19.38 26.92 17.69
C ARG A 26 -17.99 27.38 17.22
N GLY A 27 -16.91 26.79 17.70
CA GLY A 27 -15.53 27.17 17.35
C GLY A 27 -14.89 26.36 16.21
N LEU A 28 -15.54 25.28 15.74
CA LEU A 28 -14.97 24.35 14.77
C LEU A 28 -15.45 24.62 13.34
N ASN A 29 -14.55 24.45 12.37
CA ASN A 29 -14.89 24.48 10.95
C ASN A 29 -15.91 23.37 10.62
N ALA A 30 -16.68 23.50 9.53
CA ALA A 30 -17.67 22.52 9.11
C ALA A 30 -17.06 21.11 8.94
N TYR A 31 -15.84 21.02 8.41
CA TYR A 31 -15.11 19.75 8.29
C TYR A 31 -14.75 19.14 9.66
N ASP A 32 -14.26 19.95 10.58
CA ASP A 32 -13.84 19.50 11.91
C ASP A 32 -15.03 19.05 12.75
N ARG A 33 -16.16 19.76 12.65
CA ARG A 33 -17.43 19.35 13.24
C ARG A 33 -17.89 17.98 12.73
N HIS A 34 -17.85 17.79 11.41
CA HIS A 34 -18.23 16.52 10.80
C HIS A 34 -17.34 15.36 11.28
N LYS A 35 -16.02 15.57 11.32
CA LYS A 35 -15.07 14.56 11.81
C LYS A 35 -15.30 14.21 13.28
N LYS A 36 -15.58 15.21 14.11
CA LYS A 36 -15.91 15.00 15.53
C LYS A 36 -17.19 14.17 15.69
N PHE A 37 -18.27 14.52 14.99
CA PHE A 37 -19.52 13.76 15.08
C PHE A 37 -19.39 12.32 14.59
N LEU A 38 -18.61 12.07 13.53
CA LEU A 38 -18.32 10.71 13.09
C LEU A 38 -17.56 9.91 14.15
N ASN A 39 -16.55 10.52 14.79
CA ASN A 39 -15.78 9.86 15.84
C ASN A 39 -16.64 9.56 17.08
N ASP A 40 -17.47 10.52 17.50
CA ASP A 40 -18.36 10.36 18.65
C ASP A 40 -19.40 9.28 18.38
N TYR A 41 -19.96 9.23 17.16
CA TYR A 41 -20.88 8.19 16.74
C TYR A 41 -20.23 6.80 16.78
N VAL A 42 -19.02 6.66 16.21
CA VAL A 42 -18.26 5.41 16.25
C VAL A 42 -17.87 5.04 17.68
N SER A 43 -17.57 6.00 18.56
CA SER A 43 -17.22 5.72 19.95
C SER A 43 -18.42 5.26 20.80
N TYR A 44 -19.60 5.85 20.61
CA TYR A 44 -20.80 5.52 21.40
C TYR A 44 -21.55 4.30 20.88
N TYR A 45 -21.65 4.14 19.56
CA TYR A 45 -22.42 3.07 18.93
C TYR A 45 -21.56 1.97 18.30
N GLY A 46 -20.28 2.24 18.03
CA GLY A 46 -19.32 1.24 17.57
C GLY A 46 -18.88 0.34 18.73
N LYS A 47 -19.74 -0.62 19.10
CA LYS A 47 -19.36 -1.76 19.93
C LYS A 47 -18.28 -2.56 19.20
N GLY A 48 -17.02 -2.24 19.50
CA GLY A 48 -15.86 -2.85 18.90
C GLY A 48 -15.00 -1.77 18.28
N LYS A 49 -13.86 -1.48 18.92
CA LYS A 49 -12.74 -0.87 18.21
C LYS A 49 -12.56 -1.75 16.98
N SER A 50 -12.85 -1.24 15.77
CA SER A 50 -12.29 -1.87 14.59
C SER A 50 -10.80 -1.77 14.83
N THR A 51 -10.18 -2.87 15.28
CA THR A 51 -8.77 -3.05 15.09
C THR A 51 -8.60 -2.72 13.62
N ASN A 52 -7.93 -1.60 13.36
CA ASN A 52 -7.57 -1.21 12.00
C ASN A 52 -6.48 -2.22 11.66
N GLU A 53 -6.89 -3.48 11.51
CA GLU A 53 -6.12 -4.56 10.96
C GLU A 53 -5.94 -4.11 9.53
N LYS A 54 -4.91 -3.28 9.36
CA LYS A 54 -4.15 -3.27 8.14
C LYS A 54 -3.67 -4.70 8.01
N LEU A 55 -4.55 -5.56 7.48
CA LEU A 55 -4.15 -6.77 6.83
C LEU A 55 -2.95 -6.36 5.97
N PRO A 56 -1.87 -7.13 5.94
CA PRO A 56 -0.77 -6.84 5.04
C PRO A 56 -1.39 -6.85 3.63
N ILE A 57 -1.74 -5.66 3.14
CA ILE A 57 -2.24 -5.45 1.80
C ILE A 57 -1.01 -5.72 0.97
N LYS A 58 -0.89 -6.96 0.48
CA LYS A 58 0.09 -7.29 -0.55
C LYS A 58 -0.20 -6.36 -1.70
N THR A 59 0.67 -5.37 -1.86
CA THR A 59 0.55 -4.43 -2.97
C THR A 59 1.05 -5.14 -4.21
N ASP A 60 0.49 -4.84 -5.39
CA ASP A 60 0.96 -5.38 -6.67
C ASP A 60 2.48 -5.27 -6.83
N ARG A 61 3.07 -4.19 -6.33
CA ARG A 61 4.52 -3.96 -6.30
C ARG A 61 5.27 -4.99 -5.46
N ASP A 62 4.73 -5.37 -4.30
CA ASP A 62 5.35 -6.36 -3.42
C ASP A 62 5.28 -7.74 -4.04
N THR A 63 4.13 -8.08 -4.65
CA THR A 63 3.95 -9.30 -5.45
C THR A 63 4.93 -9.37 -6.61
N LEU A 64 5.16 -8.27 -7.34
CA LEU A 64 6.15 -8.21 -8.40
C LEU A 64 7.57 -8.40 -7.89
N ARG A 65 7.90 -7.85 -6.71
CA ARG A 65 9.22 -7.99 -6.10
C ARG A 65 9.49 -9.42 -5.64
N GLU A 66 8.49 -10.09 -5.07
CA GLU A 66 8.57 -11.49 -4.64
C GLU A 66 8.71 -12.45 -5.83
N GLY A 67 7.94 -12.22 -6.90
CA GLY A 67 7.91 -13.10 -8.09
C GLY A 67 8.95 -12.78 -9.17
N TYR A 68 9.76 -11.73 -9.03
CA TYR A 68 10.70 -11.34 -10.08
C TYR A 68 11.87 -12.33 -10.20
N ARG A 69 12.01 -12.94 -11.38
CA ARG A 69 13.15 -13.77 -11.76
C ARG A 69 13.78 -13.20 -13.04
N PHE A 70 15.10 -13.04 -13.02
CA PHE A 70 15.85 -12.45 -14.15
C PHE A 70 15.79 -13.30 -15.42
N ILE A 71 15.75 -14.64 -15.27
CA ILE A 71 15.51 -15.61 -16.34
C ILE A 71 14.35 -16.48 -15.88
N ARG A 72 13.22 -16.44 -16.59
CA ARG A 72 12.06 -17.31 -16.33
C ARG A 72 12.16 -18.54 -17.25
N SER A 73 12.09 -19.74 -16.68
CA SER A 73 11.96 -20.99 -17.44
C SER A 73 10.47 -21.31 -17.67
N GLU A 74 10.17 -22.11 -18.71
CA GLU A 74 8.78 -22.55 -19.01
C GLU A 74 8.12 -23.34 -17.87
N GLU A 75 8.91 -23.92 -16.96
CA GLU A 75 8.41 -24.60 -15.75
C GLU A 75 7.84 -23.62 -14.70
N ASP A 76 8.38 -22.40 -14.60
CA ASP A 76 7.88 -21.35 -13.68
C ASP A 76 6.59 -20.67 -14.19
N ASP A 77 6.20 -20.98 -15.44
CA ASP A 77 4.99 -20.46 -16.10
C ASP A 77 3.77 -21.37 -15.92
N MET A 78 3.94 -22.54 -15.28
CA MET A 78 2.90 -23.54 -15.07
C MET A 78 2.01 -23.27 -13.86
N ASP A 79 2.44 -22.41 -12.93
CA ASP A 79 1.68 -22.16 -11.71
C ASP A 79 0.59 -21.09 -11.91
N ALA A 80 -0.64 -21.49 -11.59
CA ALA A 80 -1.88 -20.78 -11.91
C ALA A 80 -2.26 -19.66 -10.93
N SER A 81 -1.34 -19.18 -10.08
CA SER A 81 -1.65 -18.09 -9.16
C SER A 81 -1.83 -16.76 -9.91
N TRP A 82 -2.81 -15.96 -9.47
CA TRP A 82 -3.07 -14.64 -10.06
C TRP A 82 -1.83 -13.73 -10.00
N GLU A 83 -1.02 -13.89 -8.96
CA GLU A 83 0.24 -13.18 -8.73
C GLU A 83 1.25 -13.46 -9.86
N GLN A 84 1.41 -14.73 -10.24
CA GLN A 84 2.34 -15.14 -11.29
C GLN A 84 1.87 -14.67 -12.68
N ARG A 85 0.55 -14.63 -12.92
CA ARG A 85 -0.03 -14.05 -14.14
C ARG A 85 0.25 -12.56 -14.26
N LEU A 86 0.22 -11.82 -13.15
CA LEU A 86 0.58 -10.40 -13.11
C LEU A 86 2.06 -10.21 -13.45
N VAL A 87 2.94 -10.98 -12.79
CA VAL A 87 4.39 -10.92 -13.03
C VAL A 87 4.71 -11.29 -14.48
N LYS A 88 4.02 -12.27 -15.08
CA LYS A 88 4.21 -12.68 -16.47
C LYS A 88 3.88 -11.55 -17.45
N ARG A 89 2.73 -10.88 -17.27
CA ARG A 89 2.38 -9.71 -18.09
C ARG A 89 3.40 -8.58 -18.00
N TYR A 90 3.96 -8.35 -16.81
CA TYR A 90 5.02 -7.37 -16.62
C TYR A 90 6.34 -7.79 -17.27
N TYR A 91 6.69 -9.08 -17.19
CA TYR A 91 7.87 -9.66 -17.83
C TYR A 91 7.79 -9.56 -19.36
N ASP A 92 6.63 -9.86 -19.95
CA ASP A 92 6.42 -9.75 -21.40
C ASP A 92 6.44 -8.32 -21.93
N LYS A 93 6.07 -7.36 -21.08
CA LYS A 93 6.16 -5.93 -21.39
C LYS A 93 7.60 -5.40 -21.32
N LEU A 94 8.50 -6.08 -20.61
CA LEU A 94 9.90 -5.67 -20.51
C LEU A 94 10.60 -5.91 -21.86
N PHE A 95 11.31 -4.90 -22.36
CA PHE A 95 12.16 -5.05 -23.54
C PHE A 95 13.35 -5.96 -23.18
N LYS A 96 13.42 -7.13 -23.80
CA LYS A 96 14.37 -8.22 -23.50
C LYS A 96 15.70 -8.05 -24.24
N GLU A 97 16.21 -6.83 -24.28
CA GLU A 97 17.55 -6.56 -24.84
C GLU A 97 18.55 -6.71 -23.70
N TYR A 98 19.24 -7.86 -23.67
CA TYR A 98 20.22 -8.15 -22.63
C TYR A 98 21.53 -7.46 -22.98
N CYS A 99 22.05 -6.63 -22.09
CA CYS A 99 23.38 -6.06 -22.25
C CYS A 99 24.41 -6.88 -21.46
N ILE A 100 25.38 -7.47 -22.15
CA ILE A 100 26.57 -8.03 -21.50
C ILE A 100 27.57 -6.90 -21.33
N ALA A 101 27.96 -6.66 -20.08
CA ALA A 101 29.03 -5.74 -19.74
C ALA A 101 30.35 -6.50 -19.67
N ASP A 102 31.25 -6.24 -20.62
CA ASP A 102 32.63 -6.65 -20.52
C ASP A 102 33.38 -5.67 -19.60
N MET A 103 33.78 -6.20 -18.43
CA MET A 103 34.54 -5.50 -17.41
C MET A 103 36.03 -5.87 -17.43
N SER A 104 36.52 -6.58 -18.44
CA SER A 104 37.93 -7.04 -18.50
C SER A 104 38.94 -5.89 -18.34
N HIS A 105 38.57 -4.67 -18.73
CA HIS A 105 39.38 -3.46 -18.58
C HIS A 105 38.79 -2.42 -17.60
N TYR A 106 38.02 -2.86 -16.59
CA TYR A 106 37.38 -1.95 -15.64
C TYR A 106 38.38 -1.03 -14.92
N LYS A 107 39.60 -1.51 -14.63
CA LYS A 107 40.65 -0.72 -13.97
C LYS A 107 41.18 0.43 -14.83
N VAL A 108 40.98 0.36 -16.15
CA VAL A 108 41.35 1.39 -17.13
C VAL A 108 40.13 2.28 -17.48
N GLY A 109 38.99 2.06 -16.81
CA GLY A 109 37.73 2.80 -17.05
C GLY A 109 37.03 2.42 -18.36
N LYS A 110 37.46 1.34 -19.02
CA LYS A 110 36.83 0.87 -20.27
C LYS A 110 35.85 -0.24 -19.96
N ILE A 111 34.58 0.03 -20.19
CA ILE A 111 33.48 -0.94 -20.08
C ILE A 111 32.92 -1.12 -21.50
N GLY A 112 32.91 -2.36 -21.99
CA GLY A 112 32.27 -2.71 -23.25
C GLY A 112 30.84 -3.15 -23.00
N LEU A 113 29.86 -2.47 -23.57
CA LEU A 113 28.45 -2.88 -23.47
C LEU A 113 28.01 -3.49 -24.81
N ARG A 114 27.51 -4.72 -24.78
CA ARG A 114 27.00 -5.39 -25.99
C ARG A 114 25.58 -5.91 -25.78
N TRP A 115 24.66 -5.43 -26.61
CA TRP A 115 23.28 -5.87 -26.67
C TRP A 115 23.18 -7.24 -27.37
N ARG A 116 22.45 -8.18 -26.76
CA ARG A 116 22.24 -9.56 -27.20
C ARG A 116 20.81 -10.01 -26.91
N THR A 117 20.38 -11.05 -27.61
CA THR A 117 19.06 -11.69 -27.41
C THR A 117 19.12 -12.78 -26.34
N GLU A 118 17.98 -13.10 -25.72
CA GLU A 118 17.84 -14.10 -24.64
C GLU A 118 18.52 -15.44 -24.97
N LYS A 119 18.30 -15.92 -26.20
CA LYS A 119 18.84 -17.19 -26.70
C LYS A 119 20.36 -17.19 -26.73
N GLU A 120 20.98 -16.07 -27.08
CA GLU A 120 22.43 -15.95 -27.13
C GLU A 120 23.05 -15.95 -25.73
N VAL A 121 22.38 -15.29 -24.76
CA VAL A 121 22.80 -15.26 -23.36
C VAL A 121 22.73 -16.66 -22.74
N ILE A 122 21.62 -17.38 -22.94
CA ILE A 122 21.43 -18.75 -22.43
C ILE A 122 22.41 -19.73 -23.09
N SER A 123 22.69 -19.56 -24.39
CA SER A 123 23.59 -20.46 -25.12
C SER A 123 25.05 -20.37 -24.68
N GLY A 124 25.43 -19.37 -23.89
CA GLY A 124 26.79 -19.22 -23.34
C GLY A 124 27.90 -19.12 -24.39
N LYS A 125 27.58 -18.93 -25.70
CA LYS A 125 28.56 -18.79 -26.78
C LYS A 125 29.23 -17.42 -26.70
N VAL A 126 30.12 -17.31 -25.72
CA VAL A 126 31.14 -16.28 -25.60
C VAL A 126 32.18 -16.58 -26.69
N HIS A 127 31.95 -16.06 -27.90
CA HIS A 127 33.00 -15.94 -28.90
C HIS A 127 33.77 -14.66 -28.58
N LEU A 128 34.76 -14.80 -27.69
CA LEU A 128 35.80 -13.80 -27.47
C LEU A 128 36.66 -13.79 -28.74
N TRP A 129 36.58 -12.69 -29.51
CA TRP A 129 37.62 -12.30 -30.46
C TRP A 129 38.53 -11.30 -29.76
#